data_AF-A0A1Q6T0Q6-F1
#
_entry.id   AF-A0A1Q6T0Q6-F1
#
_cell.length_a   1.000
_cell.length_b   1.000
_cell.length_c   1.000
_cell.angle_alpha   90.00
_cell.angle_beta   90.00
_cell.angle_gamma   90.00
#
_symmetry.space_group_name_H-M   'P 1'
#
loop_
_entity.id
_entity.type
_entity.pdbx_description
1 polymer ?
#
loop_
_entity_poly.entity_id
_entity_poly.type
_entity_poly.pdbx_seq_one_letter_code
_entity_poly.pdbx_strand_id
1 'polypeptide(L)'
;MANLLHKAYEIAEKEDVSTLPDRAVVYSVSYMPDSENKKRAEDFVKSTPDARMLDDTPCGRALIALGLDGRVDEVGEEITKIWKLASSRYIGAASGNINAFVDGADERSTFCSTELHEIINNPKITSINGIAKTVFAQNFQPAHYK
;
A
#
# COMPACT_ATOMS: atom_id res chain seq x y z
N MET A 1 -10.85 -11.10 -20.93
CA MET A 1 -10.47 -9.89 -20.17
C MET A 1 -11.60 -9.28 -19.34
N ALA A 2 -12.78 -8.97 -19.89
CA ALA A 2 -13.86 -8.34 -19.10
C ALA A 2 -14.29 -9.11 -17.83
N ASN A 3 -14.37 -10.44 -17.90
CA ASN A 3 -14.72 -11.28 -16.74
C ASN A 3 -13.61 -11.29 -15.65
N LEU A 4 -12.34 -11.20 -16.07
CA LEU A 4 -11.20 -11.14 -15.14
C LEU A 4 -11.18 -9.80 -14.38
N LEU A 5 -11.36 -8.69 -15.09
CA LEU A 5 -11.40 -7.36 -14.48
C LEU A 5 -12.60 -7.21 -13.54
N HIS A 6 -13.79 -7.69 -13.95
CA HIS A 6 -14.97 -7.68 -13.07
C HIS A 6 -14.71 -8.45 -11.78
N LYS A 7 -14.19 -9.67 -11.87
CA LYS A 7 -13.84 -10.49 -10.70
C LYS A 7 -12.80 -9.82 -9.80
N ALA A 8 -11.77 -9.20 -10.40
CA ALA A 8 -10.74 -8.49 -9.65
C ALA A 8 -11.29 -7.25 -8.93
N TYR A 9 -12.21 -6.51 -9.56
CA TYR A 9 -12.94 -5.43 -8.91
C TYR A 9 -13.77 -5.92 -7.72
N GLU A 10 -14.52 -7.02 -7.87
CA GLU A 10 -15.30 -7.60 -6.77
C GLU A 10 -14.42 -8.02 -5.60
N ILE A 11 -13.26 -8.63 -5.88
CA ILE A 11 -12.26 -8.97 -4.85
C ILE A 11 -11.79 -7.71 -4.13
N ALA A 12 -11.33 -6.70 -4.87
CA ALA A 12 -10.84 -5.46 -4.29
C ALA A 12 -11.90 -4.70 -3.48
N GLU A 13 -13.18 -4.84 -3.82
CA GLU A 13 -14.30 -4.21 -3.12
C GLU A 13 -14.72 -4.96 -1.85
N LYS A 14 -14.71 -6.29 -1.87
CA LYS A 14 -15.40 -7.12 -0.86
C LYS A 14 -14.47 -7.90 0.04
N GLU A 15 -13.33 -8.36 -0.47
CA GLU A 15 -12.43 -9.21 0.32
C GLU A 15 -11.80 -8.42 1.48
N ASP A 16 -11.43 -9.16 2.52
CA ASP A 16 -10.87 -8.59 3.73
C ASP A 16 -9.47 -8.01 3.47
N VAL A 17 -9.27 -6.78 3.96
CA VAL A 17 -8.04 -5.99 3.88
C VAL A 17 -7.55 -5.60 5.28
N SER A 18 -8.23 -6.03 6.34
CA SER A 18 -7.97 -5.54 7.69
C SER A 18 -6.65 -6.08 8.27
N THR A 19 -6.07 -5.27 9.16
CA THR A 19 -4.94 -5.66 10.00
C THR A 19 -5.28 -5.38 11.46
N LEU A 20 -4.52 -6.01 12.37
CA LEU A 20 -4.52 -5.58 13.77
C LEU A 20 -3.97 -4.15 13.90
N PRO A 21 -4.26 -3.44 15.00
CA PRO A 21 -3.63 -2.15 15.31
C PRO A 21 -2.11 -2.25 15.31
N ASP A 22 -1.43 -1.22 14.84
CA ASP A 22 0.04 -1.11 14.79
C ASP A 22 0.74 -2.14 13.85
N ARG A 23 -0.03 -2.88 13.05
CA ARG A 23 0.48 -3.99 12.22
C ARG A 23 0.43 -3.76 10.72
N ALA A 24 -0.12 -2.65 10.25
CA ALA A 24 -0.12 -2.33 8.84
C ALA A 24 1.30 -1.98 8.35
N VAL A 25 1.66 -2.52 7.19
CA VAL A 25 2.95 -2.31 6.51
C VAL A 25 2.68 -1.85 5.08
N VAL A 26 3.27 -0.72 4.71
CA VAL A 26 3.21 -0.17 3.34
C VAL A 26 4.61 -0.05 2.78
N TYR A 27 4.74 -0.15 1.45
CA TYR A 27 6.02 -0.01 0.78
C TYR A 27 5.84 0.63 -0.60
N SER A 28 6.88 1.31 -1.09
CA SER A 28 6.87 1.91 -2.43
C SER A 28 7.84 1.20 -3.37
N VAL A 29 7.35 0.74 -4.52
CA VAL A 29 8.14 0.16 -5.63
C VAL A 29 7.92 0.86 -6.97
N SER A 30 6.86 1.67 -7.07
CA SER A 30 6.51 2.37 -8.31
C SER A 30 7.57 3.43 -8.64
N TYR A 31 8.06 3.42 -9.88
CA TYR A 31 9.09 4.35 -10.37
C TYR A 31 10.44 4.29 -9.62
N MET A 32 10.65 3.23 -8.84
CA MET A 32 11.93 2.95 -8.17
C MET A 32 12.88 2.16 -9.08
N PRO A 33 14.21 2.34 -8.94
CA PRO A 33 15.21 1.59 -9.70
C PRO A 33 15.28 0.11 -9.30
N ASP A 34 14.86 -0.23 -8.08
CA ASP A 34 14.91 -1.58 -7.52
C ASP A 34 13.70 -1.87 -6.60
N SER A 35 13.72 -3.04 -5.98
CA SER A 35 12.68 -3.53 -5.06
C SER A 35 13.11 -3.50 -3.59
N GLU A 36 14.10 -2.68 -3.20
CA GLU A 36 14.65 -2.66 -1.85
C GLU A 36 13.59 -2.39 -0.77
N ASN A 37 12.70 -1.42 -1.00
CA ASN A 37 11.59 -1.12 -0.10
C ASN A 37 10.66 -2.32 0.11
N LYS A 38 10.33 -3.06 -0.95
CA LYS A 38 9.53 -4.29 -0.85
C LYS A 38 10.27 -5.35 -0.05
N LYS A 39 11.55 -5.58 -0.34
CA LYS A 39 12.36 -6.55 0.41
C LYS A 39 12.42 -6.21 1.90
N ARG A 40 12.61 -4.94 2.26
CA ARG A 40 12.62 -4.49 3.65
C ARG A 40 11.27 -4.68 4.33
N ALA A 41 10.18 -4.41 3.63
CA ALA A 41 8.83 -4.67 4.12
C ALA A 41 8.58 -6.18 4.35
N GLU A 42 8.98 -7.03 3.41
CA GLU A 42 8.91 -8.49 3.54
C GLU A 42 9.72 -9.00 4.74
N ASP A 43 10.95 -8.50 4.92
CA ASP A 43 11.81 -8.88 6.03
C ASP A 43 11.22 -8.41 7.37
N PHE A 44 10.64 -7.21 7.41
CA PHE A 44 9.93 -6.71 8.59
C PHE A 44 8.73 -7.60 8.94
N VAL A 45 7.88 -7.94 7.97
CA VAL A 45 6.72 -8.83 8.15
C VAL A 45 7.15 -10.21 8.66
N LYS A 46 8.23 -10.79 8.11
CA LYS A 46 8.76 -12.09 8.56
C LYS A 46 9.21 -12.05 10.03
N SER A 47 9.78 -10.92 10.46
CA SER A 47 10.32 -10.75 11.82
C SER A 47 9.31 -10.24 12.85
N THR A 48 8.17 -9.72 12.41
CA THR A 48 7.19 -9.03 13.26
C THR A 48 5.87 -9.79 13.27
N PRO A 49 5.50 -10.46 14.39
CA PRO A 49 4.24 -11.16 14.49
C PRO A 49 3.05 -10.28 14.11
N ASP A 50 2.14 -10.86 13.32
CA ASP A 50 0.89 -10.26 12.87
C ASP A 50 1.02 -8.99 11.99
N ALA A 51 2.24 -8.53 11.69
CA ALA A 51 2.47 -7.50 10.69
C ALA A 51 2.12 -8.02 9.30
N ARG A 52 1.46 -7.19 8.47
CA ARG A 52 1.00 -7.61 7.14
C ARG A 52 1.01 -6.45 6.17
N MET A 53 1.51 -6.70 4.96
CA MET A 53 1.28 -5.83 3.80
C MET A 53 -0.11 -6.09 3.22
N LEU A 54 -0.58 -5.22 2.32
CA LEU A 54 -1.80 -5.46 1.55
C LEU A 54 -1.73 -6.82 0.83
N ASP A 55 -0.58 -7.15 0.25
CA ASP A 55 -0.28 -8.42 -0.42
C ASP A 55 -0.58 -9.64 0.47
N ASP A 56 -0.38 -9.49 1.80
CA ASP A 56 -0.58 -10.54 2.81
C ASP A 56 -2.02 -10.60 3.36
N THR A 57 -2.93 -9.77 2.87
CA THR A 57 -4.36 -9.84 3.23
C THR A 57 -5.09 -10.88 2.37
N PRO A 58 -6.28 -11.37 2.77
CA PRO A 58 -7.13 -12.17 1.89
C PRO A 58 -7.37 -11.52 0.53
N CYS A 59 -7.64 -10.21 0.49
CA CYS A 59 -7.79 -9.43 -0.73
C CYS A 59 -6.53 -9.46 -1.61
N GLY A 60 -5.37 -9.12 -1.06
CA GLY A 60 -4.10 -9.08 -1.80
C GLY A 60 -3.73 -10.44 -2.37
N ARG A 61 -3.81 -11.50 -1.56
CA ARG A 61 -3.56 -12.88 -2.03
C ARG A 61 -4.50 -13.31 -3.15
N ALA A 62 -5.78 -12.92 -3.09
CA ALA A 62 -6.74 -13.24 -4.12
C ALA A 62 -6.43 -12.51 -5.45
N LEU A 63 -5.99 -11.25 -5.40
CA LEU A 63 -5.55 -10.51 -6.59
C LEU A 63 -4.25 -11.07 -7.18
N ILE A 64 -3.27 -11.41 -6.33
CA ILE A 64 -2.02 -12.07 -6.75
C ILE A 64 -2.31 -13.42 -7.40
N ALA A 65 -3.24 -14.21 -6.86
CA ALA A 65 -3.64 -15.50 -7.44
C ALA A 65 -4.27 -15.37 -8.84
N LEU A 66 -4.73 -14.17 -9.21
CA LEU A 66 -5.20 -13.85 -10.57
C LEU A 66 -4.07 -13.37 -11.50
N GLY A 67 -2.82 -13.29 -11.03
CA GLY A 67 -1.66 -12.82 -11.79
C GLY A 67 -1.66 -11.31 -12.03
N LEU A 68 -2.20 -10.53 -11.08
CA LEU A 68 -2.41 -9.09 -11.24
C LEU A 68 -1.39 -8.22 -10.48
N ASP A 69 -0.30 -8.81 -10.00
CA ASP A 69 0.71 -8.19 -9.11
C ASP A 69 1.92 -7.58 -9.84
N GLY A 70 1.83 -7.45 -11.16
CA GLY A 70 2.86 -6.84 -11.99
C GLY A 70 2.91 -5.31 -11.93
N ARG A 71 3.95 -4.74 -12.54
CA ARG A 71 4.15 -3.29 -12.65
C ARG A 71 3.08 -2.65 -13.55
N VAL A 72 2.88 -1.34 -13.43
CA VAL A 72 1.86 -0.59 -14.20
C VAL A 72 1.99 -0.81 -15.70
N ASP A 73 3.21 -0.90 -16.23
CA ASP A 73 3.49 -1.19 -17.65
C ASP A 73 3.19 -2.64 -18.06
N GLU A 74 3.11 -3.56 -17.11
CA GLU A 74 2.81 -4.98 -17.33
C GLU A 74 1.30 -5.26 -17.21
N VAL A 75 0.63 -4.66 -16.21
CA VAL A 75 -0.79 -4.93 -15.89
C VAL A 75 -1.75 -3.86 -16.40
N GLY A 76 -1.25 -2.67 -16.76
CA GLY A 76 -2.04 -1.57 -17.28
C GLY A 76 -2.84 -0.79 -16.22
N GLU A 77 -3.50 0.27 -16.68
CA GLU A 77 -4.17 1.25 -15.82
C GLU A 77 -5.37 0.70 -15.05
N GLU A 78 -6.14 -0.21 -15.66
CA GLU A 78 -7.34 -0.76 -15.01
C GLU A 78 -6.98 -1.63 -13.81
N ILE A 79 -5.96 -2.48 -13.92
CA ILE A 79 -5.48 -3.27 -12.78
C ILE A 79 -4.87 -2.35 -11.72
N THR A 80 -4.18 -1.29 -12.14
CA THR A 80 -3.66 -0.27 -11.22
C THR A 80 -4.79 0.41 -10.41
N LYS A 81 -5.94 0.70 -11.03
CA LYS A 81 -7.12 1.25 -10.33
C LYS A 81 -7.69 0.26 -9.31
N ILE A 82 -7.70 -1.03 -9.63
CA ILE A 82 -8.16 -2.09 -8.72
C ILE A 82 -7.25 -2.16 -7.48
N TRP A 83 -5.93 -2.13 -7.66
CA TRP A 83 -4.99 -2.08 -6.54
C TRP A 83 -5.11 -0.79 -5.72
N LYS A 84 -5.34 0.36 -6.35
CA LYS A 84 -5.62 1.61 -5.63
C LYS A 84 -6.88 1.53 -4.77
N LEU A 85 -7.94 0.88 -5.25
CA LEU A 85 -9.15 0.63 -4.46
C LEU A 85 -8.85 -0.25 -3.24
N ALA A 86 -8.16 -1.38 -3.44
CA ALA A 86 -7.76 -2.28 -2.36
C ALA A 86 -6.86 -1.56 -1.32
N SER A 87 -5.92 -0.75 -1.80
CA SER A 87 -5.02 0.06 -0.98
C SER A 87 -5.77 1.13 -0.17
N SER A 88 -6.70 1.88 -0.76
CA SER A 88 -7.54 2.84 -0.02
C SER A 88 -8.34 2.14 1.09
N ARG A 89 -8.96 0.98 0.81
CA ARG A 89 -9.68 0.19 1.84
C ARG A 89 -8.73 -0.32 2.93
N TYR A 90 -7.56 -0.81 2.56
CA TYR A 90 -6.53 -1.28 3.48
C TYR A 90 -6.10 -0.18 4.45
N ILE A 91 -5.79 1.01 3.93
CA ILE A 91 -5.46 2.18 4.75
C ILE A 91 -6.65 2.61 5.62
N GLY A 92 -7.88 2.59 5.09
CA GLY A 92 -9.10 2.93 5.85
C GLY A 92 -9.41 1.95 7.01
N ALA A 93 -8.97 0.70 6.88
CA ALA A 93 -9.08 -0.31 7.92
C ALA A 93 -7.94 -0.24 8.96
N ALA A 94 -6.76 0.25 8.56
CA ALA A 94 -5.60 0.37 9.43
C ALA A 94 -5.81 1.34 10.61
N SER A 95 -5.06 1.12 11.69
CA SER A 95 -5.12 1.93 12.91
C SER A 95 -3.81 1.89 13.70
N GLY A 96 -3.59 2.92 14.52
CA GLY A 96 -2.37 3.09 15.31
C GLY A 96 -1.20 3.56 14.45
N ASN A 97 -0.05 2.92 14.62
CA ASN A 97 1.16 3.15 13.85
C ASN A 97 1.18 2.32 12.56
N ILE A 98 1.55 2.95 11.44
CA ILE A 98 1.87 2.24 10.19
C ILE A 98 3.39 2.13 10.05
N ASN A 99 3.87 1.00 9.54
CA ASN A 99 5.26 0.82 9.16
C ASN A 99 5.41 1.07 7.66
N ALA A 100 6.19 2.07 7.26
CA ALA A 100 6.34 2.48 5.87
C ALA A 100 7.79 2.33 5.40
N PHE A 101 7.97 1.61 4.30
CA PHE A 101 9.26 1.43 3.59
C PHE A 101 9.17 2.15 2.25
N VAL A 102 9.47 3.46 2.26
CA VAL A 102 9.12 4.38 1.16
C VAL A 102 10.28 5.28 0.78
N ASP A 103 11.50 4.83 1.04
CA ASP A 103 12.71 5.60 0.74
C ASP A 103 12.79 5.84 -0.77
N GLY A 104 13.03 7.09 -1.18
CA GLY A 104 13.09 7.48 -2.59
C GLY A 104 11.74 7.56 -3.31
N ALA A 105 10.61 7.32 -2.65
CA ALA A 105 9.30 7.43 -3.28
C ALA A 105 8.99 8.87 -3.71
N ASP A 106 8.62 9.04 -4.99
CA ASP A 106 8.21 10.33 -5.55
C ASP A 106 6.69 10.44 -5.75
N GLU A 107 6.22 11.63 -6.16
CA GLU A 107 4.80 11.96 -6.35
C GLU A 107 4.02 11.01 -7.28
N ARG A 108 4.72 10.30 -8.18
CA ARG A 108 4.11 9.36 -9.12
C ARG A 108 3.79 8.00 -8.48
N SER A 109 4.42 7.69 -7.34
CA SER A 109 4.21 6.42 -6.65
C SER A 109 2.79 6.27 -6.11
N THR A 110 2.30 5.03 -5.99
CA THR A 110 0.99 4.76 -5.36
C THR A 110 0.96 5.24 -3.92
N PHE A 111 2.10 5.13 -3.21
CA PHE A 111 2.22 5.63 -1.85
C PHE A 111 1.94 7.14 -1.79
N CYS A 112 2.65 7.96 -2.57
CA CYS A 112 2.48 9.41 -2.53
C CYS A 112 1.15 9.88 -3.13
N SER A 113 0.72 9.27 -4.24
CA SER A 113 -0.49 9.69 -4.98
C SER A 113 -1.80 9.19 -4.39
N THR A 114 -1.78 8.23 -3.46
CA THR A 114 -3.00 7.63 -2.90
C THR A 114 -2.85 7.35 -1.40
N GLU A 115 -1.94 6.47 -1.00
CA GLU A 115 -1.89 5.96 0.38
C GLU A 115 -1.61 7.06 1.39
N LEU A 116 -0.67 7.97 1.11
CA LEU A 116 -0.31 9.04 2.04
C LEU A 116 -1.50 9.97 2.32
N HIS A 117 -2.30 10.28 1.29
CA HIS A 117 -3.52 11.08 1.46
C HIS A 117 -4.55 10.36 2.35
N GLU A 118 -4.77 9.06 2.10
CA GLU A 118 -5.68 8.24 2.90
C GLU A 118 -5.21 8.09 4.35
N ILE A 119 -3.89 7.94 4.57
CA ILE A 119 -3.29 7.85 5.91
C ILE A 119 -3.55 9.15 6.68
N ILE A 120 -3.32 10.30 6.05
CA ILE A 120 -3.54 11.61 6.68
C ILE A 120 -5.02 11.77 7.07
N ASN A 121 -5.95 11.34 6.22
CA ASN A 121 -7.38 11.51 6.46
C ASN A 121 -8.00 10.47 7.40
N ASN A 122 -7.40 9.28 7.57
CA ASN A 122 -7.93 8.26 8.48
C ASN A 122 -7.61 8.61 9.96
N PRO A 123 -8.60 8.98 10.80
CA PRO A 123 -8.36 9.41 12.17
C PRO A 123 -7.86 8.29 13.10
N LYS A 124 -7.98 7.02 12.70
CA LYS A 124 -7.50 5.87 13.49
C LYS A 124 -5.99 5.69 13.40
N ILE A 125 -5.35 6.22 12.35
CA ILE A 125 -3.89 6.20 12.20
C ILE A 125 -3.33 7.43 12.90
N THR A 126 -2.37 7.21 13.78
CA THR A 126 -1.75 8.25 14.62
C THR A 126 -0.33 8.57 14.17
N SER A 127 0.43 7.56 13.72
CA SER A 127 1.83 7.71 13.33
C SER A 127 2.23 6.82 12.15
N ILE A 128 3.34 7.20 11.51
CA ILE A 128 4.06 6.42 10.51
C ILE A 128 5.50 6.27 11.00
N ASN A 129 5.99 5.04 11.15
CA ASN A 129 7.32 4.73 11.70
C ASN A 129 7.59 5.43 13.05
N GLY A 130 6.58 5.54 13.91
CA GLY A 130 6.67 6.22 15.22
C GLY A 130 6.65 7.76 15.15
N ILE A 131 6.59 8.35 13.95
CA ILE A 131 6.50 9.80 13.75
C ILE A 131 5.04 10.18 13.53
N ALA A 132 4.56 11.27 14.12
CA ALA A 132 3.20 11.77 13.87
C ALA A 132 2.93 11.88 12.36
N LYS A 133 1.83 11.31 11.87
CA LYS A 133 1.61 11.14 10.41
C LYS A 133 1.65 12.45 9.62
N THR A 134 1.23 13.56 10.21
CA THR A 134 1.29 14.90 9.60
C THR A 134 2.71 15.43 9.48
N VAL A 135 3.59 15.08 10.42
CA VAL A 135 5.02 15.42 10.38
C VAL A 135 5.73 14.55 9.35
N PHE A 136 5.47 13.23 9.35
CA PHE A 136 6.03 12.31 8.36
C PHE A 136 5.70 12.73 6.92
N ALA A 137 4.46 13.15 6.67
CA ALA A 137 3.99 13.57 5.34
C ALA A 137 4.75 14.77 4.76
N GLN A 138 5.39 15.60 5.58
CA GLN A 138 6.15 16.77 5.11
C GLN A 138 7.34 16.37 4.23
N ASN A 139 7.87 15.15 4.41
CA ASN A 139 8.97 14.62 3.61
C ASN A 139 8.61 14.38 2.13
N PHE A 140 7.31 14.37 1.80
CA PHE A 140 6.78 14.06 0.47
C PHE A 140 6.05 15.25 -0.17
N GLN A 141 6.37 16.47 0.25
CA GLN A 141 5.87 17.65 -0.46
C GLN A 141 6.65 17.86 -1.78
N PRO A 142 6.01 18.39 -2.84
CA PRO A 142 6.62 18.58 -4.16
C PRO A 142 8.00 19.24 -4.16
N ALA A 143 8.28 20.15 -3.23
CA ALA A 143 9.56 20.84 -3.11
C ALA A 143 10.73 19.95 -2.63
N HIS A 144 10.46 18.74 -2.14
CA HIS A 144 11.45 17.82 -1.57
C HIS A 144 11.81 16.64 -2.48
N TYR A 145 11.15 16.48 -3.63
CA TYR A 145 11.56 15.54 -4.67
C TYR A 145 12.77 16.11 -5.41
N LYS A 146 13.96 15.53 -5.20
CA LYS A 146 15.20 15.92 -5.89
C LYS A 146 15.39 15.13 -7.18
#